data_AF-A0A2X4VCE5-F1
#
_entry.id   AF-A0A2X4VCE5-F1
#
_cell.length_a   1.000
_cell.length_b   1.000
_cell.length_c   1.000
_cell.angle_alpha   90.00
_cell.angle_beta   90.00
_cell.angle_gamma   90.00
#
_symmetry.space_group_name_H-M   'P 1'
#
loop_
_entity.id
_entity.type
_entity.pdbx_description
1 polymer ?
#
loop_
_entity_poly.entity_id
_entity_poly.type
_entity_poly.pdbx_seq_one_letter_code
_entity_poly.pdbx_strand_id
1 'polypeptide(L)' 'MSIAVSLLSNGPTAIKVVGISVGYENQLHFSKAFKQVHGVSPARWRQENLQAPQPGR' A
#
# COMPACT_ATOMS: atom_id res chain seq x y z
N MET A 1 4.23 2.01 -9.03
CA MET A 1 3.40 2.13 -7.81
C MET A 1 2.04 1.41 -7.88
N SER A 2 1.40 1.24 -9.04
CA SER A 2 0.03 0.69 -9.17
C SER A 2 -0.16 -0.76 -8.67
N ILE A 3 0.89 -1.60 -8.78
CA ILE A 3 0.85 -2.99 -8.28
C ILE A 3 0.79 -3.01 -6.75
N ALA A 4 1.47 -2.07 -6.06
CA ALA A 4 1.47 -2.01 -4.61
C ALA A 4 0.06 -1.74 -4.06
N VAL A 5 -0.65 -0.79 -4.67
CA VAL A 5 -2.04 -0.43 -4.36
C VAL A 5 -2.97 -1.63 -4.54
N SER A 6 -2.80 -2.37 -5.66
CA SER A 6 -3.60 -3.55 -5.98
C SER A 6 -3.41 -4.68 -4.96
N LEU A 7 -2.15 -4.91 -4.54
CA LEU A 7 -1.79 -5.90 -3.52
C LEU A 7 -2.26 -5.51 -2.12
N LEU A 8 -2.33 -4.21 -1.82
CA LEU A 8 -2.85 -3.71 -0.55
C LEU A 8 -4.38 -3.83 -0.46
N SER A 9 -5.07 -3.82 -1.59
CA SER A 9 -6.54 -3.91 -1.67
C SER A 9 -7.05 -5.35 -1.73
N ASN A 10 -6.31 -6.27 -2.37
CA ASN A 10 -6.78 -7.64 -2.62
C ASN A 10 -6.51 -8.67 -1.50
N GLY A 11 -5.87 -8.32 -0.38
CA GLY A 11 -5.67 -9.31 0.68
C GLY A 11 -4.79 -8.90 1.86
N PRO A 12 -4.58 -9.82 2.83
CA PRO A 12 -3.81 -9.58 4.06
C PRO A 12 -2.29 -9.53 3.84
N THR A 13 -1.84 -9.29 2.61
CA THR A 13 -0.43 -9.23 2.24
C THR A 13 0.28 -8.19 3.09
N ALA A 14 1.31 -8.56 3.84
CA ALA A 14 2.05 -7.62 4.68
C ALA A 14 2.68 -6.49 3.83
N ILE A 15 2.68 -5.26 4.36
CA ILE A 15 3.27 -4.07 3.69
C ILE A 15 4.71 -4.37 3.22
N LYS A 16 5.46 -5.14 4.03
CA LYS A 16 6.81 -5.61 3.70
C LYS A 16 6.84 -6.44 2.41
N VAL A 17 5.92 -7.40 2.25
CA VAL A 17 5.83 -8.27 1.07
C VAL A 17 5.44 -7.46 -0.17
N VAL A 18 4.55 -6.49 -0.01
CA VAL A 18 4.19 -5.54 -1.08
C VAL A 18 5.41 -4.73 -1.53
N GLY A 19 6.20 -4.21 -0.60
CA GLY A 19 7.45 -3.50 -0.89
C GLY A 19 8.45 -4.35 -1.68
N ILE A 20 8.65 -5.61 -1.26
CA ILE A 20 9.53 -6.55 -1.96
C ILE A 20 9.01 -6.86 -3.38
N SER A 21 7.70 -7.09 -3.53
CA SER A 21 7.09 -7.40 -4.84
C SER A 21 7.20 -6.27 -5.85
N VAL A 22 7.27 -5.02 -5.40
CA VAL A 22 7.41 -3.85 -6.29
C VAL A 22 8.86 -3.38 -6.45
N GLY A 23 9.84 -4.15 -5.96
CA GLY A 23 11.26 -3.90 -6.17
C GLY A 23 11.99 -3.17 -5.05
N TYR A 24 11.38 -3.02 -3.86
CA TYR A 24 12.05 -2.44 -2.69
C TYR A 24 12.61 -3.53 -1.78
N GLU A 25 13.88 -3.41 -1.39
CA GLU A 25 14.54 -4.34 -0.48
C GLU A 25 13.87 -4.44 0.90
N ASN A 26 13.27 -3.33 1.38
CA ASN A 26 12.65 -3.30 2.70
C ASN A 26 11.44 -2.35 2.78
N GLN A 27 10.65 -2.57 3.83
CA GLN A 27 9.44 -1.80 4.14
C GLN A 27 9.73 -0.31 4.37
N LEU A 28 10.92 0.07 4.87
CA LEU A 28 11.25 1.46 5.18
C LEU A 28 11.43 2.30 3.91
N HIS A 29 12.17 1.77 2.92
CA HIS A 29 12.31 2.40 1.61
C HIS A 29 10.95 2.49 0.91
N PHE A 30 10.19 1.40 0.92
CA PHE A 30 8.84 1.40 0.35
C PHE A 30 7.93 2.42 1.03
N SER A 31 7.90 2.48 2.36
CA SER A 31 7.03 3.40 3.11
C SER A 31 7.36 4.87 2.83
N LYS A 32 8.66 5.22 2.74
CA LYS A 32 9.08 6.57 2.35
C LYS A 32 8.63 6.92 0.94
N ALA A 33 8.90 6.05 -0.04
CA ALA A 33 8.52 6.30 -1.43
C ALA A 33 6.99 6.34 -1.61
N PHE A 34 6.27 5.41 -0.97
CA PHE A 34 4.82 5.37 -1.02
C PHE A 34 4.19 6.62 -0.40
N LYS A 35 4.69 7.09 0.76
CA LYS A 35 4.23 8.34 1.36
C LYS A 35 4.55 9.55 0.49
N GLN A 36 5.68 9.56 -0.20
CA GLN A 36 6.03 10.66 -1.10
C GLN A 36 5.13 10.71 -2.34
N VAL A 37 4.69 9.55 -2.85
CA VAL A 37 3.79 9.44 -4.01
C VAL A 37 2.31 9.63 -3.63
N HIS A 38 1.85 9.03 -2.53
CA HIS A 38 0.44 9.01 -2.11
C HIS A 38 0.11 9.98 -0.96
N GLY A 39 1.09 10.67 -0.39
CA GLY A 39 0.94 11.57 0.77
C GLY A 39 0.79 10.87 2.12
N VAL A 40 0.38 9.60 2.14
CA VAL A 40 0.09 8.82 3.36
C VAL A 40 0.92 7.54 3.41
N SER A 41 1.16 7.01 4.62
CA SER A 41 1.87 5.74 4.77
C SER A 41 1.03 4.57 4.22
N PRO A 42 1.65 3.50 3.70
CA PRO A 42 0.91 2.37 3.12
C PRO A 42 0.03 1.64 4.15
N ALA A 43 0.40 1.69 5.43
CA ALA A 43 -0.43 1.15 6.52
C ALA A 43 -1.71 1.98 6.72
N ARG A 44 -1.60 3.31 6.67
CA ARG A 44 -2.74 4.23 6.77
C ARG A 44 -3.61 4.18 5.52
N TRP A 45 -2.99 4.14 4.34
CA TRP A 45 -3.68 3.94 3.07
C TRP A 45 -4.50 2.65 3.09
N ARG A 46 -3.94 1.57 3.62
CA ARG A 46 -4.65 0.30 3.82
C ARG A 46 -5.83 0.46 4.77
N GLN A 47 -5.65 1.13 5.90
CA GLN A 47 -6.76 1.38 6.83
C GLN A 47 -7.87 2.21 6.17
N GLU A 48 -7.54 3.27 5.44
CA GLU A 48 -8.52 4.09 4.71
C GLU A 48 -9.19 3.31 3.58
N ASN A 49 -8.50 2.42 2.87
CA ASN A 49 -9.09 1.60 1.82
C ASN A 49 -9.89 0.40 2.36
N LEU A 50 -9.59 -0.11 3.56
CA LEU A 50 -10.41 -1.09 4.25
C LEU A 50 -11.62 -0.46 4.95
N GLN A 51 -11.52 0.80 5.41
CA GLN A 51 -12.61 1.50 6.08
C GLN A 51 -13.48 2.35 5.14
N ALA A 52 -13.03 2.68 3.94
CA ALA A 52 -13.89 3.31 2.95
C ALA A 52 -14.90 2.26 2.46
N PRO A 53 -16.21 2.38 2.74
CA PRO A 53 -17.19 1.75 1.87
C PRO A 53 -16.95 2.36 0.49
N GLN A 54 -16.53 1.55 -0.48
CA GLN A 54 -16.46 1.97 -1.87
C GLN A 54 -17.86 2.47 -2.26
N PRO A 55 -18.09 3.79 -2.44
CA PRO A 55 -19.37 4.27 -2.92
C PRO A 55 -19.33 4.11 -4.44
N GLY A 56 -20.01 3.10 -4.94
CA GLY A 56 -20.19 2.88 -6.38
C GLY A 56 -19.41 1.70 -6.92
N ARG A 57 -19.99 0.52 -6.75
CA ARG A 57 -19.99 -0.48 -7.82
C ARG A 57 -21.42 -0.69 -8.25
#